data_AF-A0A970IGC5-F1
#
_entry.id   AF-A0A970IGC5-F1
#
_cell.length_a   1.000
_cell.length_b   1.000
_cell.length_c   1.000
_cell.angle_alpha   90.00
_cell.angle_beta   90.00
_cell.angle_gamma   90.00
#
_symmetry.space_group_name_H-M   'P 1'
#
loop_
_entity.id
_entity.type
_entity.pdbx_description
1 polymer ?
#
loop_
_entity_poly.entity_id
_entity_poly.type
_entity_poly.pdbx_seq_one_letter_code
_entity_poly.pdbx_strand_id
1 'polypeptide(L)'
;MTKTGVTHLIIHSFALAHALACLLLHDTGFGDTFVLTCLTIAMVVVLIRYFDGPVEVIVGLLLLASFAGFFLGTNGARWIQKMLPALPGIWSYVLTTTLVTEFLGWSIFFVVRRKKK
;
A
#
# COMPACT_ATOMS: atom_id res chain seq x y z
N MET A 1 16.26 9.78 14.80
CA MET A 1 15.01 8.98 14.77
C MET A 1 15.36 7.51 15.02
N THR A 2 14.51 6.76 15.73
CA THR A 2 14.69 5.32 15.91
C THR A 2 14.37 4.58 14.61
N LYS A 3 14.91 3.35 14.41
CA LYS A 3 14.61 2.57 13.20
C LYS A 3 13.10 2.36 13.01
N THR A 4 12.39 2.12 14.10
CA THR A 4 10.94 2.02 14.15
C THR A 4 10.27 3.32 13.69
N GLY A 5 10.69 4.48 14.21
CA GLY A 5 10.09 5.76 13.83
C GLY A 5 10.19 6.07 12.33
N VAL A 6 11.31 5.72 11.70
CA VAL A 6 11.47 5.85 10.24
C VAL A 6 10.55 4.89 9.48
N THR A 7 10.37 3.66 9.97
CA THR A 7 9.44 2.68 9.36
C THR A 7 7.99 3.18 9.41
N HIS A 8 7.54 3.69 10.56
CA HIS A 8 6.22 4.33 10.67
C HIS A 8 6.08 5.46 9.64
N LEU A 9 7.08 6.34 9.56
CA LEU A 9 7.05 7.45 8.60
C LEU A 9 6.93 6.96 7.15
N ILE A 10 7.69 5.93 6.75
CA ILE A 10 7.61 5.35 5.42
C ILE A 10 6.19 4.83 5.17
N ILE A 11 5.66 3.97 6.03
CA ILE A 11 4.35 3.32 5.81
C ILE A 11 3.23 4.36 5.74
N HIS A 12 3.15 5.26 6.73
CA HIS A 12 2.09 6.27 6.79
C HIS A 12 2.18 7.29 5.65
N SER A 13 3.40 7.67 5.23
CA SER A 13 3.56 8.58 4.08
C SER A 13 3.14 7.93 2.77
N PHE A 14 3.45 6.65 2.55
CA PHE A 14 2.98 5.92 1.38
C PHE A 14 1.46 5.69 1.41
N ALA A 15 0.87 5.40 2.58
CA ALA A 15 -0.57 5.28 2.73
C ALA A 15 -1.28 6.61 2.38
N LEU A 16 -0.76 7.73 2.89
CA LEU A 16 -1.24 9.06 2.53
C LEU A 16 -1.08 9.35 1.03
N ALA A 17 0.07 8.99 0.43
CA ALA A 17 0.30 9.17 -1.00
C ALA A 17 -0.69 8.36 -1.86
N HIS A 18 -1.01 7.12 -1.47
CA HIS A 18 -2.04 6.31 -2.14
C HIS A 18 -3.43 6.93 -2.00
N ALA A 19 -3.77 7.41 -0.81
CA ALA A 19 -5.05 8.09 -0.57
C ALA A 19 -5.21 9.31 -1.47
N LEU A 20 -4.17 10.16 -1.56
CA LEU A 20 -4.16 11.35 -2.40
C LEU A 20 -4.17 11.01 -3.89
N ALA A 21 -3.37 10.04 -4.32
CA ALA A 21 -3.36 9.58 -5.72
C ALA A 21 -4.73 9.04 -6.14
N CYS A 22 -5.37 8.24 -5.29
CA CYS A 22 -6.72 7.75 -5.52
C CYS A 22 -7.73 8.91 -5.59
N LEU A 23 -7.74 9.80 -4.60
CA LEU A 23 -8.66 10.92 -4.55
C LEU A 23 -8.56 11.83 -5.80
N LEU A 24 -7.35 12.05 -6.31
CA LEU A 24 -7.11 12.94 -7.44
C LEU A 24 -7.30 12.28 -8.81
N LEU A 25 -7.06 10.97 -8.92
CA LEU A 25 -6.96 10.30 -10.22
C LEU A 25 -8.06 9.28 -10.48
N HIS A 26 -8.76 8.77 -9.46
CA HIS A 26 -9.72 7.67 -9.60
C HIS A 26 -10.80 7.94 -10.65
N ASP A 27 -11.44 9.11 -10.58
CA ASP A 27 -12.53 9.50 -11.47
C ASP A 27 -12.04 10.17 -12.76
N THR A 28 -10.73 10.20 -13.01
CA THR A 28 -10.15 10.78 -14.24
C THR A 28 -10.07 9.75 -15.35
N GLY A 29 -10.00 10.20 -16.61
CA GLY A 29 -9.80 9.30 -17.76
C GLY A 29 -8.46 8.55 -17.77
N PHE A 30 -7.49 8.97 -16.94
CA PHE A 30 -6.22 8.26 -16.75
C PHE A 30 -6.35 7.12 -15.72
N GLY A 31 -7.22 7.29 -14.72
CA GLY A 31 -7.36 6.38 -13.58
C GLY A 31 -6.17 6.45 -12.60
N ASP A 32 -6.32 5.82 -11.44
CA ASP A 32 -5.32 5.80 -10.37
C ASP A 32 -4.42 4.54 -10.38
N THR A 33 -4.83 3.50 -11.10
CA THR A 33 -4.25 2.14 -10.99
C THR A 33 -2.75 2.10 -11.27
N PHE A 34 -2.28 2.79 -12.32
CA PHE A 34 -0.85 2.84 -12.64
C PHE A 34 -0.05 3.51 -11.53
N VAL A 35 -0.51 4.66 -11.03
CA VAL A 35 0.18 5.43 -9.99
C VAL A 35 0.21 4.68 -8.67
N LEU A 36 -0.91 4.07 -8.25
CA LEU A 36 -0.97 3.26 -7.04
C LEU A 36 -0.03 2.04 -7.13
N THR A 37 0.09 1.43 -8.30
CA THR A 37 1.04 0.32 -8.51
C THR A 37 2.49 0.80 -8.36
N CYS A 38 2.85 1.93 -8.97
CA CYS A 38 4.19 2.51 -8.82
C CYS A 38 4.50 2.87 -7.36
N LEU A 39 3.53 3.43 -6.62
CA LEU A 39 3.69 3.74 -5.20
C LEU A 39 3.86 2.47 -4.35
N THR A 40 3.14 1.39 -4.66
CA THR A 40 3.32 0.10 -3.97
C THR A 40 4.72 -0.46 -4.21
N ILE A 41 5.19 -0.46 -5.46
CA ILE A 41 6.55 -0.91 -5.81
C ILE A 41 7.59 -0.08 -5.06
N ALA A 42 7.46 1.25 -5.08
CA ALA A 42 8.36 2.15 -4.39
C ALA A 42 8.40 1.88 -2.87
N MET A 43 7.24 1.71 -2.23
CA MET A 43 7.16 1.39 -0.80
C MET A 43 7.90 0.09 -0.46
N VAL A 44 7.67 -0.97 -1.24
CA VAL A 44 8.32 -2.27 -1.04
C VAL A 44 9.84 -2.15 -1.17
N VAL A 45 10.33 -1.49 -2.23
CA VAL A 45 11.76 -1.29 -2.46
C VAL A 45 12.39 -0.49 -1.31
N VAL A 46 11.77 0.62 -0.91
CA VAL A 46 12.26 1.47 0.18
C VAL A 46 12.34 0.68 1.48
N LEU A 47 11.27 -0.04 1.86
CA LEU A 47 11.27 -0.84 3.10
C LEU A 47 12.36 -1.91 3.08
N ILE A 48 12.47 -2.69 2.01
CA ILE A 48 13.42 -3.81 2.00
C ILE A 48 14.87 -3.31 1.97
N ARG A 49 15.15 -2.25 1.21
CA ARG A 49 16.47 -1.60 1.20
C ARG A 49 16.82 -1.00 2.56
N TYR A 50 15.87 -0.39 3.25
CA TYR A 50 16.08 0.19 4.58
C TYR A 50 16.47 -0.84 5.66
N PHE A 51 16.07 -2.10 5.47
CA PHE A 51 16.42 -3.21 6.37
C PHE A 51 17.52 -4.14 5.80
N ASP A 52 18.23 -3.72 4.75
CA ASP A 52 19.28 -4.50 4.09
C ASP A 52 18.83 -5.90 3.64
N GLY A 53 17.57 -6.02 3.20
CA GLY A 53 16.99 -7.29 2.77
C GLY A 53 17.50 -7.72 1.39
N PRO A 54 17.59 -9.04 1.14
CA PRO A 54 18.15 -9.58 -0.10
C PRO A 54 17.21 -9.39 -1.29
N VAL A 55 17.76 -9.33 -2.51
CA VAL A 55 17.02 -9.00 -3.74
C VAL A 55 15.91 -10.01 -4.04
N GLU A 56 16.10 -11.28 -3.70
CA GLU A 56 15.10 -12.34 -3.87
C GLU A 56 13.84 -12.07 -3.02
N VAL A 57 14.02 -11.51 -1.82
CA VAL A 57 12.91 -11.08 -0.96
C VAL A 57 12.23 -9.84 -1.55
N ILE A 58 12.97 -8.95 -2.22
CA ILE A 58 12.40 -7.82 -2.97
C ILE A 58 11.46 -8.32 -4.06
N VAL A 59 11.91 -9.23 -4.91
CA VAL A 59 11.12 -9.72 -6.04
C VAL A 59 9.85 -10.44 -5.56
N GLY A 60 9.97 -11.33 -4.58
CA GLY A 60 8.82 -12.06 -4.03
C GLY A 60 7.78 -11.15 -3.38
N LEU A 61 8.22 -10.20 -2.55
CA LEU A 61 7.31 -9.27 -1.89
C LEU A 61 6.72 -8.23 -2.86
N LEU A 62 7.45 -7.81 -3.89
CA LEU A 62 6.91 -6.93 -4.93
C LEU A 62 5.73 -7.57 -5.66
N LEU A 63 5.90 -8.82 -6.10
CA LEU A 63 4.86 -9.55 -6.81
C LEU A 63 3.63 -9.77 -5.92
N LEU A 64 3.86 -10.23 -4.68
CA LEU A 64 2.78 -10.46 -3.73
C LEU A 64 2.06 -9.16 -3.35
N ALA A 65 2.79 -8.09 -3.04
CA ALA A 65 2.20 -6.81 -2.66
C ALA A 65 1.42 -6.17 -3.82
N SER A 66 1.88 -6.31 -5.06
CA SER A 66 1.17 -5.78 -6.23
C SER A 66 -0.15 -6.50 -6.46
N PHE A 67 -0.15 -7.85 -6.42
CA PHE A 67 -1.39 -8.63 -6.56
C PHE A 67 -2.34 -8.44 -5.38
N ALA A 68 -1.82 -8.47 -4.15
CA ALA A 68 -2.62 -8.24 -2.96
C ALA A 68 -3.19 -6.81 -2.94
N GLY A 69 -2.39 -5.81 -3.28
CA GLY A 69 -2.79 -4.40 -3.36
C GLY A 69 -3.96 -4.20 -4.32
N PHE A 70 -3.83 -4.73 -5.54
CA PHE A 70 -4.89 -4.65 -6.54
C PHE A 70 -6.15 -5.41 -6.14
N PHE A 71 -6.01 -6.66 -5.70
CA PHE A 71 -7.14 -7.51 -5.35
C PHE A 71 -7.89 -6.99 -4.12
N LEU A 72 -7.17 -6.66 -3.04
CA LEU A 72 -7.78 -6.13 -1.82
C LEU A 72 -8.29 -4.72 -2.01
N GLY A 73 -7.60 -3.87 -2.79
CA GLY A 73 -8.03 -2.51 -3.09
C GLY A 73 -9.37 -2.47 -3.81
N THR A 74 -9.52 -3.28 -4.87
CA THR A 74 -10.74 -3.29 -5.69
C THR A 74 -11.91 -3.99 -5.00
N ASN A 75 -11.69 -5.20 -4.45
CA ASN A 75 -12.75 -5.94 -3.79
C ASN A 75 -13.11 -5.36 -2.43
N GLY A 76 -12.13 -4.83 -1.70
CA GLY A 76 -12.35 -4.14 -0.43
C GLY A 76 -13.21 -2.91 -0.61
N ALA A 77 -12.96 -2.08 -1.63
CA ALA A 77 -13.78 -0.90 -1.90
C ALA A 77 -15.24 -1.27 -2.19
N ARG A 78 -15.46 -2.30 -3.02
CA ARG A 78 -16.82 -2.82 -3.28
C ARG A 78 -17.49 -3.35 -2.02
N TRP A 79 -16.73 -4.01 -1.15
CA TRP A 79 -17.26 -4.55 0.11
C TRP A 79 -17.65 -3.42 1.07
N ILE A 80 -16.82 -2.38 1.18
CA ILE A 80 -17.14 -1.16 1.95
C ILE A 80 -18.40 -0.48 1.40
N GLN A 81 -18.52 -0.33 0.08
CA GLN A 81 -19.73 0.24 -0.54
C GLN A 81 -20.99 -0.57 -0.23
N LYS A 82 -20.88 -1.92 -0.17
CA LYS A 82 -22.01 -2.77 0.21
C LYS A 82 -22.41 -2.61 1.68
N MET A 83 -21.44 -2.44 2.57
CA MET A 83 -21.71 -2.26 4.01
C MET A 83 -22.17 -0.85 4.34
N LEU A 84 -21.66 0.15 3.62
CA LEU A 84 -21.90 1.58 3.84
C LEU A 84 -22.41 2.23 2.55
N PRO A 85 -23.64 1.93 2.11
CA PRO A 85 -24.18 2.45 0.86
C PRO A 85 -24.38 3.97 0.85
N ALA A 86 -24.41 4.61 2.03
CA ALA A 86 -24.49 6.05 2.17
C ALA A 86 -23.14 6.77 1.97
N LEU A 87 -22.02 6.03 1.95
CA LEU A 87 -20.69 6.62 1.75
C LEU A 87 -20.50 6.91 0.25
N PRO A 88 -20.07 8.12 -0.15
CA PRO A 88 -19.78 8.39 -1.56
C PRO A 88 -18.71 7.42 -2.08
N GLY A 89 -18.88 6.97 -3.34
CA GLY A 89 -18.09 5.89 -3.93
C GLY A 89 -16.58 6.09 -3.77
N ILE A 90 -16.09 7.30 -4.07
CA ILE A 90 -14.67 7.68 -3.97
C ILE A 90 -14.08 7.45 -2.58
N TRP A 91 -14.82 7.74 -1.51
CA TRP A 91 -14.33 7.56 -0.14
C TRP A 91 -14.15 6.09 0.22
N SER A 92 -14.92 5.18 -0.39
CA SER A 92 -14.72 3.74 -0.19
C SER A 92 -13.40 3.29 -0.80
N TYR A 93 -13.01 3.83 -1.95
CA TYR A 93 -11.73 3.55 -2.60
C TYR A 93 -10.56 4.15 -1.82
N VAL A 94 -10.68 5.43 -1.43
CA VAL A 94 -9.66 6.12 -0.62
C VAL A 94 -9.43 5.40 0.71
N LEU A 95 -10.50 5.02 1.42
CA LEU A 95 -10.38 4.29 2.67
C LEU A 95 -9.73 2.92 2.45
N THR A 96 -10.19 2.17 1.45
CA THR A 96 -9.63 0.84 1.17
C THR A 96 -8.16 0.91 0.79
N THR A 97 -7.77 1.81 -0.12
CA THR A 97 -6.38 1.92 -0.57
C THR A 97 -5.45 2.33 0.58
N THR A 98 -5.93 3.19 1.49
CA THR A 98 -5.20 3.58 2.69
C THR A 98 -4.98 2.37 3.60
N LEU A 99 -6.05 1.65 3.93
CA LEU A 99 -5.99 0.48 4.82
C LEU A 99 -5.14 -0.65 4.24
N VAL A 100 -5.25 -0.90 2.93
CA VAL A 100 -4.45 -1.93 2.24
C VAL A 100 -2.98 -1.53 2.21
N THR A 101 -2.66 -0.27 1.93
CA THR A 101 -1.27 0.21 1.92
C THR A 101 -0.62 0.07 3.30
N GLU A 102 -1.33 0.47 4.36
CA GLU A 102 -0.91 0.25 5.75
C GLU A 102 -0.65 -1.24 6.01
N PHE A 103 -1.65 -2.08 5.73
CA PHE A 103 -1.56 -3.53 5.95
C PHE A 103 -0.36 -4.16 5.23
N LEU A 104 -0.12 -3.79 3.97
CA LEU A 104 1.02 -4.27 3.19
C LEU A 104 2.35 -3.76 3.76
N GLY A 105 2.46 -2.47 4.06
CA GLY A 105 3.66 -1.88 4.64
C GLY A 105 4.06 -2.54 5.95
N TRP A 106 3.09 -2.75 6.86
CA TRP A 106 3.30 -3.46 8.12
C TRP A 106 3.70 -4.92 7.89
N SER A 107 3.02 -5.62 6.99
CA SER A 107 3.33 -7.01 6.64
C SER A 107 4.77 -7.17 6.15
N ILE A 108 5.22 -6.30 5.25
CA ILE A 108 6.60 -6.28 4.74
C ILE A 108 7.59 -6.01 5.89
N PHE A 109 7.32 -5.00 6.72
CA PHE A 109 8.14 -4.73 7.90
C PHE A 109 8.31 -5.97 8.79
N PHE A 110 7.22 -6.68 9.10
CA PHE A 110 7.27 -7.88 9.94
C PHE A 110 8.08 -9.03 9.31
N VAL A 111 8.05 -9.16 7.98
CA VAL A 111 8.84 -10.15 7.25
C VAL A 111 10.33 -9.79 7.30
N VAL A 112 10.68 -8.54 6.97
CA VAL A 112 12.09 -8.16 6.80
C VAL A 112 12.79 -7.97 8.15
N ARG A 113 12.10 -7.47 9.18
CA ARG A 113 12.69 -7.30 10.53
C ARG A 113 13.16 -8.62 11.17
N ARG A 114 12.54 -9.76 10.81
CA ARG A 114 12.82 -11.07 11.40
C ARG A 114 14.16 -11.69 10.94
N LYS A 115 14.82 -11.12 9.93
CA LYS A 115 16.05 -11.68 9.35
C LYS A 115 17.36 -11.33 10.06
N LYS A 116 17.35 -10.63 11.20
CA LYS A 116 18.52 -10.56 12.09
C LYS A 116 18.55 -11.76 13.04
N LYS A 117 19.09 -12.88 12.57
CA LYS A 117 19.73 -13.89 13.43
C LYS A 117 21.22 -13.88 13.13
#